data_AF-A0A3B3QNV3-F1
#
_entry.id   AF-A0A3B3QNV3-F1
#
_cell.length_a   1.000
_cell.length_b   1.000
_cell.length_c   1.000
_cell.angle_alpha   90.00
_cell.angle_beta   90.00
_cell.angle_gamma   90.00
#
_symmetry.space_group_name_H-M   'P 1'
#
loop_
_entity.id
_entity.type
_entity.pdbx_description
1 polymer ?
#
loop_
_entity_poly.entity_id
_entity_poly.type
_entity_poly.pdbx_seq_one_letter_code
_entity_poly.pdbx_strand_id
1 'polypeptide(L)'
;MTCFVICAVLSQVGAEASDRKVFLREFTLIRRDPLPEETATEPLGGHKPDDPSSRTARSEEDRDTLWDAWGSWSECSRSCGGGASYSLRRCLSSRTCEGQNIKYRTCSNVDCPLGAGDFRAQQCSAHADVRHQGRYHEWLPLNNDPENPCALKCRARGSDLVVELAPKVLDGTRCYTESLDMCISGLCQVRASQSLPPEGSIEDHGIP
;
A
#
# COMPACT_ATOMS: atom_id res chain seq x y z
N MET A 1 -11.06 73.81 20.91
CA MET A 1 -9.88 72.96 21.16
C MET A 1 -10.36 71.51 21.24
N THR A 2 -10.25 70.72 20.15
CA THR A 2 -9.17 69.74 19.89
C THR A 2 -9.21 68.57 20.89
N CYS A 3 -9.22 67.28 20.55
CA CYS A 3 -8.74 66.60 19.35
C CYS A 3 -9.37 65.18 19.27
N PHE A 4 -9.60 64.70 18.05
CA PHE A 4 -9.81 63.29 17.72
C PHE A 4 -8.64 62.43 18.20
N VAL A 5 -8.90 61.31 18.87
CA VAL A 5 -8.10 60.09 18.67
C VAL A 5 -9.03 58.87 18.74
N ILE A 6 -9.37 58.38 17.55
CA ILE A 6 -9.90 57.04 17.31
C ILE A 6 -8.79 56.06 17.67
N CYS A 7 -8.91 55.33 18.78
CA CYS A 7 -7.97 54.26 19.09
C CYS A 7 -8.41 53.00 18.33
N ALA A 8 -7.62 52.66 17.31
CA ALA A 8 -7.86 51.59 16.37
C ALA A 8 -8.05 50.24 17.05
N VAL A 9 -9.06 49.50 16.58
CA VAL A 9 -9.30 48.09 16.87
C VAL A 9 -8.12 47.30 16.30
N LEU A 10 -7.18 46.90 17.14
CA LEU A 10 -6.16 45.92 16.78
C LEU A 10 -6.74 44.52 16.96
N SER A 11 -7.40 44.03 15.90
CA SER A 11 -7.64 42.60 15.71
C SER A 11 -6.31 41.86 15.75
N GLN A 12 -6.08 41.07 16.80
CA GLN A 12 -5.06 40.04 16.77
C GLN A 12 -5.54 38.93 15.82
N VAL A 13 -5.27 39.10 14.52
CA VAL A 13 -5.17 37.96 13.61
C VAL A 13 -3.87 37.25 13.95
N GLY A 14 -3.96 36.29 14.87
CA GLY A 14 -2.95 35.27 15.05
C GLY A 14 -3.02 34.32 13.86
N ALA A 15 -2.07 34.43 12.95
CA ALA A 15 -1.85 33.44 11.91
C ALA A 15 -1.21 32.20 12.55
N GLU A 16 -2.02 31.22 12.96
CA GLU A 16 -1.52 29.89 13.30
C GLU A 16 -1.16 29.15 12.01
N ALA A 17 0.14 29.15 11.69
CA ALA A 17 0.71 28.36 10.62
C ALA A 17 0.61 26.87 10.98
N SER A 18 -0.40 26.20 10.45
CA SER A 18 -0.55 24.73 10.54
C SER A 18 0.57 24.06 9.73
N ASP A 19 1.45 23.37 10.44
CA ASP A 19 2.50 22.52 9.92
C ASP A 19 1.89 21.28 9.22
N ARG A 20 1.48 21.46 7.97
CA ARG A 20 0.98 20.41 7.07
C ARG A 20 1.91 20.19 5.89
N LYS A 21 3.22 20.26 6.12
CA LYS A 21 4.20 19.95 5.07
C LYS A 21 4.92 18.67 5.44
N VAL A 22 5.27 17.88 4.42
CA VAL A 22 5.99 16.60 4.49
C VAL A 22 5.10 15.37 4.66
N PHE A 23 4.33 15.04 3.62
CA PHE A 23 4.34 13.70 3.00
C PHE A 23 3.41 13.74 1.77
N LEU A 24 3.84 13.18 0.64
CA LEU A 24 3.00 12.80 -0.52
C LEU A 24 2.81 13.79 -1.69
N ARG A 25 3.74 14.71 -1.98
CA ARG A 25 3.76 15.37 -3.30
C ARG A 25 4.36 14.54 -4.44
N GLU A 26 5.09 13.44 -4.14
CA GLU A 26 5.82 12.69 -5.18
C GLU A 26 5.10 11.44 -5.73
N PHE A 27 4.02 10.96 -5.13
CA PHE A 27 3.43 9.66 -5.52
C PHE A 27 2.19 9.74 -6.42
N THR A 28 1.68 10.94 -6.75
CA THR A 28 0.44 11.11 -7.55
C THR A 28 0.65 11.21 -9.06
N LEU A 29 1.89 11.19 -9.55
CA LEU A 29 2.20 11.35 -10.97
C LEU A 29 2.95 10.14 -11.55
N ILE A 30 2.28 8.99 -11.65
CA ILE A 30 2.73 7.91 -12.57
C ILE A 30 1.76 7.88 -13.75
N ARG A 31 1.99 8.76 -14.74
CA ARG A 31 1.42 8.60 -16.08
C ARG A 31 2.09 7.40 -16.73
N ARG A 32 1.31 6.36 -17.04
CA ARG A 32 1.72 5.28 -17.96
C ARG A 32 1.60 5.81 -19.38
N ASP A 33 2.72 5.98 -20.06
CA ASP A 33 2.74 6.06 -21.52
C ASP A 33 2.74 4.62 -22.10
N PRO A 34 1.88 4.29 -23.08
CA PRO A 34 1.92 3.01 -23.78
C PRO A 34 3.00 3.02 -24.87
N LEU A 35 3.84 1.98 -24.92
CA LEU A 35 4.76 1.73 -26.04
C LEU A 35 4.02 0.99 -27.18
N PRO A 36 4.37 1.23 -28.46
CA PRO A 36 3.66 0.67 -29.60
C PRO A 36 4.09 -0.77 -29.94
N GLU A 37 3.14 -1.45 -30.58
CA GLU A 37 3.16 -2.79 -31.16
C GLU A 37 3.92 -2.82 -32.50
N GLU A 38 4.85 -3.77 -32.70
CA GLU A 38 5.44 -4.09 -34.01
C GLU A 38 5.62 -5.61 -34.15
N THR A 39 4.60 -6.21 -34.78
CA THR A 39 4.63 -7.10 -35.95
C THR A 39 5.55 -8.34 -36.01
N ALA A 40 4.89 -9.45 -36.35
CA ALA A 40 5.40 -10.80 -36.55
C ALA A 40 6.14 -11.01 -37.87
N THR A 41 7.08 -11.96 -37.91
CA THR A 41 7.36 -12.78 -39.10
C THR A 41 8.06 -14.10 -38.71
N GLU A 42 7.45 -15.25 -39.04
CA GLU A 42 8.08 -16.58 -39.08
C GLU A 42 8.90 -16.78 -40.37
N PRO A 43 9.80 -17.79 -40.44
CA PRO A 43 9.39 -19.02 -41.14
C PRO A 43 9.85 -20.35 -40.51
N LEU A 44 9.02 -21.36 -40.79
CA LEU A 44 9.03 -22.79 -40.45
C LEU A 44 10.31 -23.59 -40.80
N GLY A 45 10.55 -24.65 -40.02
CA GLY A 45 11.00 -25.94 -40.56
C GLY A 45 11.76 -26.87 -39.60
N GLY A 46 11.21 -28.07 -39.32
CA GLY A 46 12.00 -29.27 -38.98
C GLY A 46 11.49 -30.19 -37.87
N HIS A 47 10.73 -31.24 -38.24
CA HIS A 47 10.28 -32.36 -37.40
C HIS A 47 11.41 -33.26 -36.86
N LYS A 48 11.24 -33.82 -35.65
CA LYS A 48 11.27 -35.29 -35.41
C LYS A 48 10.64 -35.70 -34.06
N PRO A 49 9.79 -36.75 -33.99
CA PRO A 49 9.25 -37.29 -32.75
C PRO A 49 10.02 -38.53 -32.24
N ASP A 50 9.70 -38.86 -30.97
CA ASP A 50 9.89 -40.11 -30.21
C ASP A 50 11.22 -40.32 -29.45
N ASP A 51 11.17 -40.24 -28.11
CA ASP A 51 11.16 -41.44 -27.24
C ASP A 51 10.72 -41.09 -25.79
N PRO A 52 9.92 -41.92 -25.09
CA PRO A 52 9.21 -41.57 -23.87
C PRO A 52 9.89 -42.15 -22.62
N SER A 53 10.85 -41.46 -22.02
CA SER A 53 11.26 -41.80 -20.65
C SER A 53 12.09 -40.71 -19.98
N SER A 54 11.40 -39.76 -19.35
CA SER A 54 11.84 -39.14 -18.10
C SER A 54 10.72 -38.24 -17.61
N ARG A 55 9.73 -38.83 -16.94
CA ARG A 55 8.89 -38.09 -15.99
C ARG A 55 9.78 -37.70 -14.81
N THR A 56 10.62 -36.68 -14.98
CA THR A 56 11.14 -35.95 -13.86
C THR A 56 10.04 -34.98 -13.46
N ALA A 57 9.41 -35.29 -12.32
CA ALA A 57 8.69 -34.28 -11.54
C ALA A 57 9.60 -33.05 -11.48
N ARG A 58 9.12 -31.92 -12.03
CA ARG A 58 9.81 -30.63 -11.88
C ARG A 58 9.81 -30.35 -10.39
N SER A 59 10.95 -30.62 -9.77
CA SER A 59 11.19 -30.43 -8.34
C SER A 59 10.86 -28.99 -8.01
N GLU A 60 9.98 -28.79 -7.04
CA GLU A 60 9.63 -27.47 -6.50
C GLU A 60 10.87 -26.70 -6.00
N GLU A 61 11.99 -27.41 -5.81
CA GLU A 61 13.33 -26.90 -5.52
C GLU A 61 13.96 -26.02 -6.63
N ASP A 62 13.62 -26.22 -7.91
CA ASP A 62 14.22 -25.43 -9.01
C ASP A 62 13.47 -24.10 -9.27
N ARG A 63 12.47 -23.78 -8.46
CA ARG A 63 11.73 -22.51 -8.54
C ARG A 63 12.32 -21.44 -7.62
N ASP A 64 12.88 -21.84 -6.48
CA ASP A 64 13.56 -20.94 -5.56
C ASP A 64 15.01 -20.64 -5.98
N THR A 65 15.63 -21.48 -6.81
CA THR A 65 16.95 -21.22 -7.43
C THR A 65 16.91 -20.06 -8.43
N LEU A 66 15.74 -19.72 -8.97
CA LEU A 66 15.55 -18.64 -9.93
C LEU A 66 15.48 -17.26 -9.27
N TRP A 67 15.22 -17.21 -7.96
CA TRP A 67 15.11 -15.98 -7.20
C TRP A 67 16.38 -15.74 -6.38
N ASP A 68 16.79 -14.48 -6.28
CA ASP A 68 17.81 -14.06 -5.33
C ASP A 68 17.25 -14.14 -3.89
N ALA A 69 18.16 -14.11 -2.92
CA ALA A 69 17.78 -13.97 -1.53
C ALA A 69 16.94 -12.70 -1.33
N TRP A 70 15.98 -12.78 -0.40
CA TRP A 70 15.23 -11.60 0.01
C TRP A 70 16.17 -10.55 0.58
N GLY A 71 16.08 -9.34 0.06
CA GLY A 71 16.79 -8.18 0.58
C GLY A 71 16.35 -7.81 1.99
N SER A 72 17.10 -6.90 2.60
CA SER A 72 16.73 -6.31 3.89
C SER A 72 15.34 -5.67 3.83
N TRP A 73 14.63 -5.73 4.95
CA TRP A 73 13.38 -5.03 5.11
C TRP A 73 13.56 -3.52 5.03
N SER A 74 12.65 -2.84 4.35
CA SER A 74 12.57 -1.38 4.30
C SER A 74 12.30 -0.82 5.69
N GLU A 75 12.53 0.49 5.84
CA GLU A 75 11.97 1.23 6.96
C GLU A 75 10.45 1.05 7.03
N CYS A 76 9.92 1.14 8.24
CA CYS A 76 8.49 1.03 8.44
C CYS A 76 7.79 2.25 7.86
N SER A 77 6.68 2.06 7.15
CA SER A 77 5.89 3.18 6.63
C SER A 77 5.33 4.10 7.73
N ARG A 78 5.33 3.64 8.99
CA ARG A 78 4.90 4.39 10.18
C ARG A 78 5.78 4.08 11.38
N SER A 79 5.88 5.04 12.30
CA SER A 79 6.53 4.87 13.60
C SER A 79 5.56 4.52 14.74
N CYS A 80 4.24 4.52 14.48
CA CYS A 80 3.20 4.11 15.42
C CYS A 80 1.95 3.55 14.69
N GLY A 81 1.05 2.89 15.43
CA GLY A 81 -0.29 2.47 15.00
C GLY A 81 -0.34 1.31 14.01
N GLY A 82 0.77 0.61 13.83
CA GLY A 82 0.97 -0.38 12.76
C GLY A 82 1.23 0.28 11.41
N GLY A 83 2.34 -0.11 10.77
CA GLY A 83 2.69 0.24 9.38
C GLY A 83 3.13 -0.99 8.60
N ALA A 84 3.52 -0.80 7.33
CA ALA A 84 4.06 -1.86 6.49
C ALA A 84 5.55 -1.63 6.21
N SER A 85 6.30 -2.71 6.17
CA SER A 85 7.68 -2.76 5.70
C SER A 85 7.74 -3.80 4.60
N TYR A 86 8.51 -3.53 3.55
CA TYR A 86 8.63 -4.40 2.39
C TYR A 86 10.04 -4.95 2.25
N SER A 87 10.17 -6.12 1.64
CA SER A 87 11.45 -6.72 1.27
C SER A 87 11.35 -7.13 -0.20
N LEU A 88 12.40 -6.83 -0.96
CA LEU A 88 12.48 -7.07 -2.40
C LEU A 88 13.43 -8.23 -2.68
N ARG A 89 13.17 -8.99 -3.73
CA ARG A 89 14.11 -9.96 -4.31
C ARG A 89 14.18 -9.79 -5.82
N ARG A 90 15.33 -10.15 -6.41
CA ARG A 90 15.53 -10.07 -7.87
C ARG A 90 15.33 -11.44 -8.50
N CYS A 91 14.80 -11.44 -9.72
CA CYS A 91 14.80 -12.63 -10.55
C CYS A 91 16.19 -12.81 -11.15
N LEU A 92 16.83 -13.96 -10.90
CA LEU A 92 18.15 -14.31 -11.42
C LEU A 92 18.07 -15.02 -12.79
N SER A 93 16.87 -15.46 -13.20
CA SER A 93 16.63 -16.14 -14.47
C SER A 93 16.33 -15.18 -15.63
N SER A 94 16.77 -15.55 -16.83
CA SER A 94 16.48 -14.83 -18.08
C SER A 94 15.14 -15.16 -18.73
N ARG A 95 14.44 -16.21 -18.26
CA ARG A 95 13.23 -16.72 -18.92
C ARG A 95 11.97 -16.14 -18.32
N THR A 96 11.78 -16.27 -17.01
CA THR A 96 10.76 -15.62 -16.17
C THR A 96 10.87 -16.20 -14.76
N CYS A 97 10.53 -15.43 -13.73
CA CYS A 97 10.38 -15.96 -12.38
C CYS A 97 8.90 -15.97 -11.98
N GLU A 98 8.44 -17.12 -11.48
CA GLU A 98 7.09 -17.25 -10.94
C GLU A 98 7.04 -16.82 -9.47
N GLY A 99 6.02 -16.04 -9.11
CA GLY A 99 5.81 -15.53 -7.76
C GLY A 99 6.11 -14.04 -7.60
N GLN A 100 5.98 -13.54 -6.36
CA GLN A 100 6.14 -12.10 -6.07
C GLN A 100 7.62 -11.73 -5.91
N ASN A 101 8.02 -10.58 -6.46
CA ASN A 101 9.34 -9.98 -6.25
C ASN A 101 9.39 -9.06 -5.01
N ILE A 102 8.26 -8.88 -4.34
CA ILE A 102 8.08 -8.06 -3.14
C ILE A 102 7.28 -8.85 -2.11
N LYS A 103 7.68 -8.78 -0.84
CA LYS A 103 6.90 -9.28 0.30
C LYS A 103 6.73 -8.17 1.33
N TYR A 104 5.65 -8.22 2.09
CA TYR A 104 5.32 -7.22 3.08
C TYR A 104 5.20 -7.86 4.47
N ARG A 105 5.49 -7.07 5.50
CA ARG A 105 5.21 -7.40 6.89
C ARG A 105 4.63 -6.19 7.60
N THR A 106 3.86 -6.41 8.64
CA THR A 106 3.56 -5.34 9.58
C THR A 106 4.77 -5.01 10.42
N CYS A 107 4.96 -3.73 10.68
CA CYS A 107 5.96 -3.19 11.58
C CYS A 107 5.32 -2.13 12.47
N SER A 108 6.07 -1.63 13.45
CA SER A 108 5.64 -0.59 14.38
C SER A 108 4.39 -0.93 15.19
N ASN A 109 4.57 -1.74 16.24
CA ASN A 109 3.49 -2.15 17.15
C ASN A 109 3.26 -1.16 18.32
N VAL A 110 3.80 0.05 18.24
CA VAL A 110 3.61 1.09 19.27
C VAL A 110 2.33 1.85 18.98
N ASP A 111 1.48 2.10 19.98
CA ASP A 111 0.28 2.91 19.80
C ASP A 111 0.62 4.35 19.43
N CYS A 112 -0.22 4.94 18.57
CA CYS A 112 -0.01 6.34 18.20
C CYS A 112 -0.44 7.28 19.33
N PRO A 113 0.27 8.42 19.51
CA PRO A 113 -0.18 9.46 20.42
C PRO A 113 -1.55 10.00 19.98
N LEU A 114 -2.33 10.48 20.96
CA LEU A 114 -3.64 11.07 20.73
C LEU A 114 -3.48 12.24 19.73
N GLY A 115 -4.13 12.13 18.57
CA GLY A 115 -4.09 13.16 17.52
C GLY A 115 -3.20 12.85 16.32
N ALA A 116 -2.42 11.75 16.31
CA ALA A 116 -1.68 11.34 15.11
C ALA A 116 -2.59 11.03 13.91
N GLY A 117 -3.87 10.74 14.18
CA GLY A 117 -4.88 10.44 13.17
C GLY A 117 -4.66 9.09 12.48
N ASP A 118 -5.72 8.61 11.83
CA ASP A 118 -5.65 7.39 11.03
C ASP A 118 -4.86 7.64 9.75
N PHE A 119 -4.08 6.66 9.29
CA PHE A 119 -3.28 6.81 8.07
C PHE A 119 -4.14 7.07 6.82
N ARG A 120 -5.36 6.50 6.80
CA ARG A 120 -6.36 6.83 5.77
C ARG A 120 -6.83 8.27 5.87
N ALA A 121 -7.00 8.80 7.09
CA ALA A 121 -7.37 10.19 7.32
C ALA A 121 -6.28 11.15 6.83
N GLN A 122 -5.01 10.83 7.08
CA GLN A 122 -3.87 11.61 6.60
C GLN A 122 -3.87 11.68 5.08
N GLN A 123 -4.06 10.53 4.40
CA GLN A 123 -4.17 10.47 2.94
C GLN A 123 -5.32 11.32 2.39
N CYS A 124 -6.51 11.26 2.99
CA CYS A 124 -7.61 12.16 2.60
C CYS A 124 -7.25 13.64 2.83
N SER A 125 -6.67 13.97 3.98
CA SER A 125 -6.33 15.36 4.34
C SER A 125 -5.26 15.97 3.43
N ALA A 126 -4.42 15.14 2.80
CA ALA A 126 -3.43 15.56 1.82
C ALA A 126 -4.06 16.16 0.54
N HIS A 127 -5.34 15.92 0.27
CA HIS A 127 -6.06 16.49 -0.87
C HIS A 127 -6.82 17.79 -0.51
N ALA A 128 -6.67 18.32 0.71
CA ALA A 128 -7.38 19.53 1.13
C ALA A 128 -6.93 20.80 0.38
N ASP A 129 -5.71 20.81 -0.19
CA ASP A 129 -5.17 21.91 -1.00
C ASP A 129 -5.55 21.79 -2.50
N VAL A 130 -6.27 20.74 -2.89
CA VAL A 130 -6.75 20.52 -4.27
C VAL A 130 -8.23 20.89 -4.38
N ARG A 131 -8.58 21.70 -5.39
CA ARG A 131 -9.97 22.07 -5.66
C ARG A 131 -10.72 20.90 -6.27
N HIS A 132 -11.81 20.47 -5.65
CA HIS A 132 -12.79 19.56 -6.24
C HIS A 132 -14.07 20.33 -6.56
N GLN A 133 -14.49 20.29 -7.82
CA GLN A 133 -15.65 21.04 -8.33
C GLN A 133 -15.58 22.54 -7.97
N GLY A 134 -14.38 23.13 -8.09
CA GLY A 134 -14.14 24.56 -7.85
C GLY A 134 -14.03 24.99 -6.38
N ARG A 135 -14.21 24.09 -5.41
CA ARG A 135 -14.13 24.37 -3.97
C ARG A 135 -13.05 23.54 -3.29
N TYR A 136 -12.48 24.08 -2.22
CA TYR A 136 -11.68 23.29 -1.29
C TYR A 136 -12.60 22.61 -0.30
N HIS A 137 -12.25 21.39 0.07
CA HIS A 137 -13.00 20.59 1.02
C HIS A 137 -12.07 20.06 2.07
N GLU A 138 -12.62 19.91 3.26
CA GLU A 138 -11.95 19.17 4.30
C GLU A 138 -12.36 17.71 4.23
N TRP A 139 -11.44 16.86 3.78
CA TRP A 139 -11.72 15.46 3.51
C TRP A 139 -11.59 14.59 4.76
N LEU A 140 -12.62 13.78 5.00
CA LEU A 140 -12.65 12.74 6.02
C LEU A 140 -12.61 11.36 5.36
N PRO A 141 -11.91 10.38 5.94
CA PRO A 141 -11.80 9.04 5.36
C PRO A 141 -13.13 8.30 5.43
N LEU A 142 -13.42 7.53 4.37
CA LEU A 142 -14.45 6.51 4.38
C LEU A 142 -13.78 5.16 4.68
N ASN A 143 -14.15 4.58 5.82
CA ASN A 143 -13.62 3.32 6.31
C ASN A 143 -14.59 2.18 6.01
N ASN A 144 -14.09 0.94 5.98
CA ASN A 144 -14.91 -0.27 5.85
C ASN A 144 -15.79 -0.29 4.59
N ASP A 145 -15.27 0.20 3.45
CA ASP A 145 -15.98 0.11 2.17
C ASP A 145 -16.14 -1.37 1.77
N PRO A 146 -17.36 -1.84 1.47
CA PRO A 146 -17.63 -3.25 1.21
C PRO A 146 -17.18 -3.70 -0.19
N GLU A 147 -17.07 -2.78 -1.15
CA GLU A 147 -16.73 -3.11 -2.54
C GLU A 147 -15.23 -3.03 -2.78
N ASN A 148 -14.61 -1.94 -2.32
CA ASN A 148 -13.19 -1.69 -2.47
C ASN A 148 -12.63 -1.04 -1.19
N PRO A 149 -12.33 -1.83 -0.14
CA PRO A 149 -11.81 -1.31 1.12
C PRO A 149 -10.45 -0.63 0.97
N CYS A 150 -9.75 -0.82 -0.15
CA CYS A 150 -8.42 -0.27 -0.39
C CYS A 150 -8.39 0.89 -1.38
N ALA A 151 -9.54 1.37 -1.87
CA ALA A 151 -9.65 2.66 -2.56
C ALA A 151 -9.59 3.81 -1.55
N LEU A 152 -9.03 4.96 -1.96
CA LEU A 152 -9.05 6.17 -1.15
C LEU A 152 -10.36 6.93 -1.41
N LYS A 153 -11.43 6.50 -0.75
CA LYS A 153 -12.72 7.23 -0.73
C LYS A 153 -12.74 8.19 0.44
N CYS A 154 -13.10 9.43 0.17
CA CYS A 154 -13.15 10.50 1.16
C CYS A 154 -14.46 11.27 1.05
N ARG A 155 -15.01 11.67 2.20
CA ARG A 155 -16.21 12.51 2.31
C ARG A 155 -15.82 13.94 2.66
N ALA A 156 -16.41 14.92 2.00
CA ALA A 156 -16.22 16.32 2.36
C ALA A 156 -16.99 16.67 3.64
N ARG A 157 -16.30 17.24 4.62
CA ARG A 157 -16.87 17.58 5.93
C ARG A 157 -18.06 18.54 5.79
N GLY A 158 -19.16 18.20 6.47
CA GLY A 158 -20.38 19.01 6.44
C GLY A 158 -21.19 18.91 5.15
N SER A 159 -20.90 17.92 4.29
CA SER A 159 -21.67 17.62 3.09
C SER A 159 -21.75 16.11 2.85
N ASP A 160 -22.69 15.69 2.00
CA ASP A 160 -22.84 14.28 1.57
C ASP A 160 -21.98 13.93 0.35
N LEU A 161 -21.09 14.84 -0.07
CA LEU A 161 -20.19 14.60 -1.20
C LEU A 161 -19.12 13.57 -0.81
N VAL A 162 -19.19 12.41 -1.46
CA VAL A 162 -18.18 11.34 -1.39
C VAL A 162 -17.46 11.26 -2.73
N VAL A 163 -16.13 11.23 -2.69
CA VAL A 163 -15.28 11.16 -3.88
C VAL A 163 -14.19 10.11 -3.66
N GLU A 164 -13.91 9.32 -4.68
CA GLU A 164 -12.70 8.52 -4.76
C GLU A 164 -11.54 9.42 -5.21
N LEU A 165 -10.67 9.79 -4.28
CA LEU A 165 -9.54 10.69 -4.53
C LEU A 165 -8.33 9.98 -5.13
N ALA A 166 -8.21 8.66 -4.88
CA ALA A 166 -7.20 7.81 -5.50
C ALA A 166 -7.70 6.36 -5.62
N PRO A 167 -7.29 5.63 -6.67
CA PRO A 167 -7.74 4.26 -6.92
C PRO A 167 -7.23 3.27 -5.86
N LYS A 168 -6.14 3.62 -5.17
CA LYS A 168 -5.60 2.85 -4.04
C LYS A 168 -5.07 3.77 -2.96
N VAL A 169 -5.25 3.35 -1.71
CA VAL A 169 -4.50 3.88 -0.57
C VAL A 169 -3.04 3.40 -0.63
N LEU A 170 -2.18 4.05 0.14
CA LEU A 170 -0.80 3.66 0.32
C LEU A 170 -0.70 2.30 0.99
N ASP A 171 0.31 1.53 0.59
CA ASP A 171 0.56 0.20 1.14
C ASP A 171 0.77 0.26 2.66
N GLY A 172 0.12 -0.66 3.38
CA GLY A 172 0.11 -0.68 4.85
C GLY A 172 -1.02 0.08 5.51
N THR A 173 -1.86 0.78 4.73
CA THR A 173 -3.14 1.31 5.26
C THR A 173 -4.05 0.16 5.63
N ARG A 174 -4.69 0.20 6.81
CA ARG A 174 -5.67 -0.81 7.18
C ARG A 174 -6.84 -0.84 6.20
N CYS A 175 -7.30 -2.03 5.83
CA CYS A 175 -8.51 -2.19 5.02
C CYS A 175 -9.75 -1.88 5.85
N TYR A 176 -9.79 -2.46 7.06
CA TYR A 176 -10.89 -2.39 7.99
C TYR A 176 -10.42 -1.86 9.35
N THR A 177 -11.30 -1.19 10.09
CA THR A 177 -10.99 -0.66 11.43
C THR A 177 -10.79 -1.75 12.46
N GLU A 178 -11.52 -2.87 12.30
CA GLU A 178 -11.56 -3.95 13.29
C GLU A 178 -10.49 -5.03 13.06
N SER A 179 -9.74 -4.98 11.96
CA SER A 179 -8.74 -5.98 11.62
C SER A 179 -7.34 -5.40 11.45
N LEU A 180 -6.33 -6.27 11.51
CA LEU A 180 -4.92 -5.93 11.23
C LEU A 180 -4.57 -6.10 9.75
N ASP A 181 -5.59 -6.29 8.89
CA ASP A 181 -5.43 -6.51 7.47
C ASP A 181 -5.09 -5.20 6.78
N MET A 182 -4.18 -5.27 5.82
CA MET A 182 -3.61 -4.08 5.20
C MET A 182 -3.80 -4.12 3.70
N CYS A 183 -4.03 -2.94 3.15
CA CYS A 183 -4.03 -2.70 1.73
C CYS A 183 -2.61 -2.79 1.20
N ILE A 184 -2.41 -3.69 0.24
CA ILE A 184 -1.14 -3.93 -0.44
C ILE A 184 -1.42 -4.00 -1.93
N SER A 185 -0.82 -3.11 -2.71
CA SER A 185 -1.08 -3.00 -4.16
C SER A 185 -2.55 -2.84 -4.52
N GLY A 186 -3.35 -2.21 -3.64
CA GLY A 186 -4.79 -2.01 -3.83
C GLY A 186 -5.68 -3.21 -3.46
N LEU A 187 -5.09 -4.30 -2.97
CA LEU A 187 -5.84 -5.47 -2.48
C LEU A 187 -5.77 -5.54 -0.95
N CYS A 188 -6.86 -5.97 -0.31
CA CYS A 188 -6.84 -6.21 1.12
C CYS A 188 -6.16 -7.53 1.43
N GLN A 189 -4.94 -7.47 1.98
CA GLN A 189 -4.18 -8.63 2.36
C GLN A 189 -4.46 -8.96 3.82
N VAL A 190 -5.13 -10.08 4.05
CA VAL A 190 -5.26 -10.67 5.38
C VAL A 190 -3.85 -11.03 5.84
N ARG A 191 -3.48 -10.68 7.07
CA ARG A 191 -2.30 -11.31 7.64
C ARG A 191 -2.60 -12.81 7.62
N ALA A 192 -1.84 -13.59 6.86
CA ALA A 192 -1.62 -14.96 7.28
C ALA A 192 -1.14 -14.81 8.72
N SER A 193 -2.02 -15.17 9.66
CA SER A 193 -1.58 -15.66 10.95
C SER A 193 -0.33 -16.47 10.63
N GLN A 194 0.78 -16.16 11.30
CA GLN A 194 1.87 -17.11 11.39
C GLN A 194 1.20 -18.47 11.47
N SER A 195 1.42 -19.32 10.48
CA SER A 195 0.87 -20.66 10.45
C SER A 195 1.32 -21.29 11.76
N LEU A 196 0.46 -21.21 12.78
CA LEU A 196 0.53 -22.06 13.93
C LEU A 196 0.53 -23.44 13.27
N PRO A 197 1.60 -24.23 13.45
CA PRO A 197 1.57 -25.59 12.95
C PRO A 197 0.27 -26.23 13.47
N PRO A 198 -0.40 -27.07 12.66
CA PRO A 198 -1.59 -27.76 13.14
C PRO A 198 -1.24 -28.43 14.47
N GLU A 199 -1.97 -28.07 15.52
CA GLU A 199 -1.85 -28.68 16.84
C GLU A 199 -2.20 -30.16 16.69
N GLY A 200 -1.18 -31.01 16.51
CA GLY A 200 -1.40 -32.39 16.12
C GLY A 200 -0.20 -33.13 15.55
N SER A 201 1.02 -32.88 16.04
CA SER A 201 2.13 -33.83 15.90
C SER A 201 2.50 -34.35 17.29
N ILE A 202 1.71 -35.30 17.77
CA ILE A 202 2.14 -36.19 18.85
C ILE A 202 3.16 -37.12 18.19
N GLU A 203 4.44 -36.79 18.32
CA GLU A 203 5.52 -37.71 18.00
C GLU A 203 5.45 -38.85 19.01
N ASP A 204 4.97 -40.02 18.55
CA ASP A 204 5.12 -41.28 19.26
C ASP A 204 6.62 -41.58 19.35
N HIS A 205 7.24 -41.07 20.41
CA HIS A 205 8.53 -41.57 20.85
C HIS A 205 8.29 -42.97 21.43
N GLY A 206 8.29 -43.96 20.53
CA GLY A 206 8.64 -45.33 20.86
C GLY A 206 9.97 -45.32 21.59
N ILE A 207 9.93 -45.60 22.89
CA ILE A 207 11.13 -45.86 23.69
C ILE A 207 11.45 -47.36 23.58
N PRO A 208 12.73 -47.73 23.39
CA PRO A 208 13.20 -49.10 23.18
C PRO A 208 12.95 -50.04 24.37
#